data_AF-A0A7Y3A308-F1
#
_entry.id   AF-A0A7Y3A308-F1
#
_cell.length_a   1.000
_cell.length_b   1.000
_cell.length_c   1.000
_cell.angle_alpha   90.00
_cell.angle_beta   90.00
_cell.angle_gamma   90.00
#
_symmetry.space_group_name_H-M   'P 1'
#
loop_
_entity.id
_entity.type
_entity.pdbx_description
1 polymer ?
#
loop_
_entity_poly.entity_id
_entity_poly.type
_entity_poly.pdbx_seq_one_letter_code
_entity_poly.pdbx_strand_id
1 'polypeptide(L)'
;MNEIYCLPKNDAEKRFVIGKKGKRNLLCVGLNPNTADEIKLDATSENFERIANDNGFDGWCLVNLYPTRNPKGKNLSNVVDDKLFWENINQIDTISCSSELKFSDVLLGWGDDINEKLYFKISIYQIYDRLKKLNLNYYSYRVNNSGNPSHPSPMVINTKFKRTDKLMLSEFDFDSYAKKLKAELKMMSNISIEEKEFV
;
A
#
# COMPACT_ATOMS: atom_id res chain seq x y z
N MET A 1 22.39 4.41 12.37
CA MET A 1 21.57 3.90 11.23
C MET A 1 20.26 3.42 11.82
N ASN A 2 19.12 3.92 11.33
CA ASN A 2 17.82 3.42 11.76
C ASN A 2 17.63 2.01 11.17
N GLU A 3 17.45 1.01 12.03
CA GLU A 3 17.20 -0.37 11.65
C GLU A 3 15.94 -0.47 10.79
N ILE A 4 15.96 -1.34 9.76
CA ILE A 4 14.78 -1.63 8.96
C ILE A 4 13.85 -2.50 9.80
N TYR A 5 12.66 -1.97 10.10
CA TYR A 5 11.56 -2.74 10.63
C TYR A 5 10.97 -3.59 9.50
N CYS A 6 10.84 -4.90 9.70
CA CYS A 6 10.29 -5.84 8.71
C CYS A 6 9.44 -6.88 9.44
N LEU A 7 8.26 -7.19 8.90
CA LEU A 7 7.35 -8.18 9.48
C LEU A 7 6.73 -9.05 8.38
N PRO A 8 6.86 -10.39 8.47
CA PRO A 8 7.84 -11.11 9.28
C PRO A 8 9.28 -10.85 8.84
N LYS A 9 10.25 -11.10 9.73
CA LYS A 9 11.68 -11.17 9.39
C LYS A 9 11.98 -12.53 8.74
N ASN A 10 12.96 -12.57 7.83
CA ASN A 10 13.47 -13.79 7.19
C ASN A 10 12.39 -14.69 6.56
N ASP A 11 11.43 -14.08 5.86
CA ASP A 11 10.38 -14.79 5.12
C ASP A 11 10.47 -14.43 3.63
N ALA A 12 10.69 -15.45 2.80
CA ALA A 12 10.86 -15.31 1.36
C ALA A 12 9.53 -15.29 0.59
N GLU A 13 8.42 -15.68 1.23
CA GLU A 13 7.11 -15.84 0.59
C GLU A 13 6.20 -14.66 0.86
N LYS A 14 6.26 -14.07 2.06
CA LYS A 14 5.36 -12.99 2.46
C LYS A 14 6.03 -11.87 3.23
N ARG A 15 5.45 -10.67 3.13
CA ARG A 15 5.81 -9.51 3.94
C ARG A 15 4.59 -8.62 4.15
N PHE A 16 4.21 -8.45 5.41
CA PHE A 16 3.14 -7.54 5.81
C PHE A 16 3.64 -6.10 5.83
N VAL A 17 4.87 -5.88 6.30
CA VAL A 17 5.39 -4.53 6.56
C VAL A 17 6.87 -4.45 6.29
N ILE A 18 7.32 -3.29 5.82
CA ILE A 18 8.71 -2.85 5.93
C ILE A 18 8.74 -1.36 6.24
N GLY A 19 9.75 -0.87 6.95
CA GLY A 19 9.83 0.56 7.23
C GLY A 19 11.07 0.96 8.02
N LYS A 20 11.20 2.26 8.28
CA LYS A 20 12.15 2.82 9.24
C LYS A 20 11.38 3.73 10.17
N LYS A 21 11.50 3.49 11.48
CA LYS A 21 10.79 4.27 12.50
C LYS A 21 11.44 5.66 12.65
N GLY A 22 10.59 6.68 12.64
CA GLY A 22 10.92 8.08 12.92
C GLY A 22 9.95 8.69 13.93
N LYS A 23 10.06 10.00 14.15
CA LYS A 23 9.14 10.76 15.01
C LYS A 23 7.83 11.11 14.28
N ARG A 24 7.92 11.40 12.98
CA ARG A 24 6.82 11.69 12.07
C ARG A 24 6.82 10.66 10.95
N ASN A 25 5.97 9.65 11.10
CA ASN A 25 5.93 8.51 10.18
C ASN A 25 4.87 8.70 9.08
N LEU A 26 5.20 8.29 7.87
CA LEU A 26 4.26 8.15 6.75
C LEU A 26 3.80 6.70 6.62
N LEU A 27 2.49 6.44 6.61
CA LEU A 27 1.96 5.12 6.26
C LEU A 27 1.87 5.02 4.74
N CYS A 28 2.52 4.05 4.14
CA CYS A 28 2.53 3.84 2.69
C CYS A 28 1.77 2.56 2.35
N VAL A 29 0.92 2.59 1.32
CA VAL A 29 0.16 1.44 0.83
C VAL A 29 0.56 1.14 -0.62
N GLY A 30 1.32 0.06 -0.80
CA GLY A 30 1.74 -0.47 -2.12
C GLY A 30 0.85 -1.62 -2.60
N LEU A 31 1.17 -2.17 -3.77
CA LEU A 31 0.42 -3.29 -4.38
C LEU A 31 0.72 -4.62 -3.68
N ASN A 32 1.96 -5.12 -3.79
CA ASN A 32 2.46 -6.32 -3.15
C ASN A 32 3.98 -6.21 -2.95
N PRO A 33 4.57 -6.92 -1.96
CA PRO A 33 6.01 -6.90 -1.75
C PRO A 33 6.82 -7.44 -2.93
N ASN A 34 8.04 -6.93 -3.08
CA ASN A 34 9.05 -7.50 -3.95
C ASN A 34 10.22 -8.06 -3.12
N THR A 35 11.47 -7.62 -3.35
CA THR A 35 12.66 -8.22 -2.76
C THR A 35 13.13 -7.56 -1.47
N ALA A 36 12.53 -6.43 -1.03
CA ALA A 36 12.97 -5.75 0.19
C ALA A 36 12.79 -6.61 1.45
N ASP A 37 13.79 -6.60 2.34
CA ASP A 37 13.83 -7.36 3.60
C ASP A 37 14.41 -6.51 4.75
N GLU A 38 14.62 -7.12 5.92
CA GLU A 38 15.18 -6.45 7.10
C GLU A 38 16.65 -5.99 6.95
N ILE A 39 17.33 -6.39 5.89
CA ILE A 39 18.73 -6.03 5.60
C ILE A 39 18.78 -4.94 4.54
N LYS A 40 17.96 -5.06 3.49
CA LYS A 40 18.06 -4.24 2.28
C LYS A 40 16.70 -3.89 1.69
N LEU A 41 16.57 -2.62 1.31
CA LEU A 41 15.45 -2.12 0.51
C LEU A 41 15.57 -2.51 -0.96
N ASP A 42 14.43 -2.73 -1.61
CA ASP A 42 14.33 -2.76 -3.07
C ASP A 42 14.02 -1.36 -3.61
N ALA A 43 14.20 -1.18 -4.92
CA ALA A 43 14.05 0.12 -5.55
C ALA A 43 12.64 0.74 -5.41
N THR A 44 11.60 -0.07 -5.23
CA THR A 44 10.24 0.44 -4.96
C THR A 44 10.15 0.97 -3.54
N SER A 45 10.64 0.23 -2.55
CA SER A 45 10.68 0.68 -1.16
C SER A 45 11.61 1.88 -0.95
N GLU A 46 12.72 1.97 -1.69
CA GLU A 46 13.58 3.17 -1.74
C GLU A 46 12.84 4.39 -2.31
N ASN A 47 11.96 4.20 -3.30
CA ASN A 47 11.14 5.29 -3.82
C ASN A 47 10.08 5.74 -2.81
N PHE A 48 9.45 4.83 -2.06
CA PHE A 48 8.57 5.20 -0.95
C PHE A 48 9.33 5.99 0.13
N GLU A 49 10.54 5.54 0.48
CA GLU A 49 11.42 6.27 1.40
C GLU A 49 11.78 7.66 0.87
N ARG A 50 12.12 7.77 -0.42
CA ARG A 50 12.39 9.07 -1.06
C ARG A 50 11.18 10.01 -0.96
N ILE A 51 9.98 9.52 -1.28
CA ILE A 51 8.76 10.34 -1.19
C ILE A 51 8.54 10.80 0.26
N ALA A 52 8.71 9.91 1.25
CA ALA A 52 8.62 10.29 2.66
C ALA A 52 9.62 11.41 3.00
N ASN A 53 10.89 11.24 2.64
CA ASN A 53 11.94 12.22 2.92
C ASN A 53 11.70 13.57 2.21
N ASP A 54 11.28 13.56 0.94
CA ASP A 54 11.00 14.77 0.16
C ASP A 54 9.87 15.63 0.78
N ASN A 55 8.99 15.01 1.58
CA ASN A 55 7.85 15.64 2.24
C ASN A 55 8.03 15.79 3.77
N GLY A 56 9.28 15.71 4.25
CA GLY A 56 9.63 16.01 5.63
C GLY A 56 9.16 14.97 6.65
N PHE A 57 8.97 13.72 6.24
CA PHE A 57 8.82 12.60 7.16
C PHE A 57 10.21 12.03 7.47
N ASP A 58 10.46 11.71 8.74
CA ASP A 58 11.72 11.09 9.19
C ASP A 58 11.56 9.58 9.47
N GLY A 59 10.35 9.06 9.22
CA GLY A 59 10.03 7.64 9.27
C GLY A 59 8.90 7.27 8.31
N TRP A 60 8.77 5.98 8.05
CA TRP A 60 7.75 5.44 7.15
C TRP A 60 7.53 3.96 7.40
N CYS A 61 6.33 3.48 7.05
CA CYS A 61 6.00 2.05 7.02
C CYS A 61 5.22 1.74 5.73
N LEU A 62 5.73 0.81 4.93
CA LEU A 62 5.09 0.30 3.72
C LEU A 62 4.40 -1.03 4.01
N VAL A 63 3.07 -0.98 3.95
CA VAL A 63 2.17 -2.12 3.87
C VAL A 63 1.69 -2.32 2.43
N ASN A 64 1.02 -3.43 2.14
CA ASN A 64 0.59 -3.75 0.78
C ASN A 64 -0.84 -4.26 0.71
N LEU A 65 -1.47 -4.16 -0.46
CA LEU A 65 -2.80 -4.73 -0.71
C LEU A 65 -2.81 -6.25 -0.55
N TYR A 66 -1.71 -6.93 -0.86
CA TYR A 66 -1.54 -8.36 -0.60
C TYR A 66 -0.10 -8.68 -0.17
N PRO A 67 0.14 -9.60 0.78
CA PRO A 67 1.45 -9.73 1.41
C PRO A 67 2.42 -10.67 0.66
N THR A 68 1.97 -11.42 -0.35
CA THR A 68 2.86 -12.33 -1.07
C THR A 68 3.93 -11.58 -1.87
N ARG A 69 5.19 -12.00 -1.71
CA ARG A 69 6.34 -11.46 -2.42
C ARG A 69 6.31 -11.91 -3.87
N ASN A 70 6.24 -10.94 -4.78
CA ASN A 70 6.39 -11.18 -6.21
C ASN A 70 6.77 -9.88 -6.94
N PRO A 71 7.77 -9.87 -7.83
CA PRO A 71 8.12 -8.68 -8.59
C PRO A 71 6.98 -8.13 -9.48
N LYS A 72 5.98 -8.96 -9.81
CA LYS A 72 4.84 -8.58 -10.64
C LYS A 72 3.54 -9.14 -10.08
N GLY A 73 2.63 -8.27 -9.63
CA GLY A 73 1.33 -8.69 -9.06
C GLY A 73 0.51 -9.61 -9.96
N LYS A 74 0.62 -9.48 -11.27
CA LYS A 74 -0.04 -10.37 -12.24
C LYS A 74 0.35 -11.85 -12.12
N ASN A 75 1.56 -12.13 -11.63
CA ASN A 75 2.11 -13.47 -11.47
C ASN A 75 1.67 -14.13 -10.15
N LEU A 76 0.94 -13.42 -9.28
CA LEU A 76 0.33 -14.04 -8.10
C LEU A 76 -0.75 -15.03 -8.51
N SER A 77 -1.09 -15.94 -7.60
CA SER A 77 -2.24 -16.85 -7.77
C SER A 77 -3.52 -16.06 -8.03
N ASN A 78 -4.38 -16.59 -8.90
CA ASN A 78 -5.74 -16.08 -9.09
C ASN A 78 -6.68 -16.52 -7.94
N VAL A 79 -6.36 -17.63 -7.28
CA VAL A 79 -7.03 -18.07 -6.05
C VAL A 79 -6.38 -17.37 -4.88
N VAL A 80 -7.17 -16.61 -4.13
CA VAL A 80 -6.73 -15.92 -2.92
C VAL A 80 -6.52 -16.94 -1.79
N ASP A 81 -5.50 -16.72 -0.97
CA ASP A 81 -5.40 -17.38 0.33
C ASP A 81 -6.11 -16.48 1.35
N ASP A 82 -7.31 -16.85 1.74
CA ASP A 82 -8.17 -16.05 2.61
C ASP A 82 -7.55 -15.80 3.98
N LYS A 83 -6.85 -16.80 4.52
CA LYS A 83 -6.18 -16.68 5.81
C LYS A 83 -5.07 -15.63 5.71
N LEU A 84 -4.26 -15.71 4.67
CA LEU A 84 -3.18 -14.76 4.43
C LEU A 84 -3.70 -13.35 4.11
N PHE A 85 -4.81 -13.26 3.37
CA PHE A 85 -5.49 -12.00 3.09
C PHE A 85 -5.93 -11.31 4.39
N TRP A 86 -6.67 -12.02 5.24
CA TRP A 86 -7.18 -11.44 6.48
C TRP A 86 -6.09 -11.17 7.51
N GLU A 87 -5.05 -12.01 7.55
CA GLU A 87 -3.85 -11.73 8.34
C GLU A 87 -3.23 -10.40 7.90
N ASN A 88 -3.09 -10.15 6.60
CA ASN A 88 -2.58 -8.88 6.09
C ASN A 88 -3.44 -7.68 6.50
N ILE A 89 -4.77 -7.77 6.36
CA ILE A 89 -5.68 -6.69 6.79
C ILE A 89 -5.56 -6.42 8.29
N ASN A 90 -5.45 -7.47 9.11
CA ASN A 90 -5.31 -7.34 10.56
C ASN A 90 -3.96 -6.71 10.95
N GLN A 91 -2.87 -7.04 10.24
CA GLN A 91 -1.57 -6.40 10.46
C GLN A 91 -1.63 -4.90 10.11
N ILE A 92 -2.29 -4.54 9.00
CA ILE A 92 -2.48 -3.13 8.62
C ILE A 92 -3.25 -2.37 9.71
N ASP A 93 -4.35 -2.94 10.20
CA ASP A 93 -5.16 -2.34 11.27
C ASP A 93 -4.33 -2.13 12.54
N THR A 94 -3.58 -3.17 12.96
CA THR A 94 -2.70 -3.14 14.14
C THR A 94 -1.64 -2.03 14.04
N ILE A 95 -1.02 -1.89 12.88
CA ILE A 95 0.05 -0.91 12.67
C ILE A 95 -0.51 0.50 12.59
N SER A 96 -1.62 0.69 11.88
CA SER A 96 -2.26 1.99 11.77
C SER A 96 -2.72 2.55 13.11
N CYS A 97 -3.03 1.67 14.08
CA CYS A 97 -3.40 2.03 15.45
C CYS A 97 -2.22 2.07 16.43
N SER A 98 -0.99 1.81 15.99
CA SER A 98 0.16 1.70 16.87
C SER A 98 0.52 3.06 17.51
N SER A 99 0.57 3.11 18.84
CA SER A 99 1.03 4.30 19.58
C SER A 99 2.53 4.58 19.39
N GLU A 100 3.29 3.56 18.98
CA GLU A 100 4.71 3.66 18.67
C GLU A 100 5.00 4.21 17.29
N LEU A 101 4.11 3.95 16.33
CA LEU A 101 4.20 4.39 14.94
C LEU A 101 3.10 5.41 14.68
N LYS A 102 3.32 6.65 15.15
CA LYS A 102 2.33 7.72 14.98
C LYS A 102 2.22 8.11 13.50
N PHE A 103 1.05 7.88 12.93
CA PHE A 103 0.68 8.29 11.58
C PHE A 103 -0.37 9.41 11.64
N SER A 104 -0.20 10.39 10.76
CA SER A 104 -1.23 11.40 10.44
C SER A 104 -1.54 11.45 8.95
N ASP A 105 -0.63 10.92 8.13
CA ASP A 105 -0.68 11.00 6.67
C ASP A 105 -0.47 9.59 6.09
N VAL A 106 -1.18 9.30 4.99
CA VAL A 106 -1.13 8.03 4.26
C VAL A 106 -0.80 8.30 2.80
N LEU A 107 0.23 7.65 2.27
CA LEU A 107 0.56 7.63 0.85
C LEU A 107 0.01 6.37 0.20
N LEU A 108 -0.88 6.55 -0.77
CA LEU A 108 -1.43 5.48 -1.61
C LEU A 108 -0.59 5.36 -2.89
N GLY A 109 -0.27 4.14 -3.33
CA GLY A 109 0.61 3.92 -4.49
C GLY A 109 0.62 2.51 -5.08
N TRP A 110 -0.52 2.06 -5.60
CA TRP A 110 -0.70 0.71 -6.17
C TRP A 110 -0.76 0.64 -7.71
N GLY A 111 -1.06 1.74 -8.40
CA GLY A 111 -1.12 1.79 -9.87
C GLY A 111 -2.27 0.98 -10.50
N ASP A 112 -2.15 0.66 -11.78
CA ASP A 112 -3.21 -0.03 -12.56
C ASP A 112 -3.20 -1.55 -12.39
N ASP A 113 -2.13 -2.09 -11.81
CA ASP A 113 -1.97 -3.53 -11.55
C ASP A 113 -3.01 -4.07 -10.54
N ILE A 114 -3.78 -3.19 -9.89
CA ILE A 114 -4.96 -3.57 -9.10
C ILE A 114 -6.04 -4.28 -9.92
N ASN A 115 -6.00 -4.18 -11.25
CA ASN A 115 -6.91 -4.87 -12.15
C ASN A 115 -6.48 -6.32 -12.43
N GLU A 116 -5.27 -6.71 -12.05
CA GLU A 116 -4.73 -8.05 -12.31
C GLU A 116 -5.37 -9.13 -11.43
N LYS A 117 -5.92 -8.74 -10.27
CA LYS A 117 -6.53 -9.63 -9.27
C LYS A 117 -7.69 -8.94 -8.57
N LEU A 118 -8.83 -9.63 -8.46
CA LEU A 118 -10.03 -9.09 -7.79
C LEU A 118 -9.76 -8.75 -6.31
N TYR A 119 -8.98 -9.57 -5.62
CA TYR A 119 -8.66 -9.37 -4.21
C TYR A 119 -7.87 -8.09 -3.92
N PHE A 120 -7.16 -7.50 -4.90
CA PHE A 120 -6.53 -6.20 -4.70
C PHE A 120 -7.59 -5.10 -4.49
N LYS A 121 -8.65 -5.11 -5.29
CA LYS A 121 -9.75 -4.15 -5.16
C LYS A 121 -10.52 -4.35 -3.84
N ILE A 122 -10.73 -5.61 -3.45
CA ILE A 122 -11.34 -5.94 -2.15
C ILE A 122 -10.45 -5.43 -1.01
N SER A 123 -9.13 -5.66 -1.09
CA SER A 123 -8.16 -5.20 -0.09
C SER A 123 -8.18 -3.67 0.08
N ILE A 124 -8.23 -2.90 -1.02
CA ILE A 124 -8.35 -1.44 -0.96
C ILE A 124 -9.56 -1.03 -0.10
N TYR A 125 -10.73 -1.65 -0.33
CA TYR A 125 -11.93 -1.31 0.41
C TYR A 125 -11.83 -1.71 1.89
N GLN A 126 -11.24 -2.88 2.20
CA GLN A 126 -11.03 -3.32 3.59
C GLN A 126 -10.06 -2.39 4.33
N ILE A 127 -8.96 -1.99 3.69
CA ILE A 127 -7.99 -1.03 4.22
C ILE A 127 -8.68 0.32 4.44
N TYR A 128 -9.44 0.83 3.47
CA TYR A 128 -10.21 2.05 3.62
C TYR A 128 -11.18 1.97 4.82
N ASP A 129 -11.93 0.87 4.98
CA ASP A 129 -12.88 0.73 6.09
C ASP A 129 -12.21 0.78 7.47
N ARG A 130 -10.98 0.28 7.59
CA ARG A 130 -10.18 0.39 8.80
C ARG A 130 -9.63 1.80 8.99
N LEU A 131 -8.95 2.33 7.97
CA LEU A 131 -8.26 3.62 8.06
C LEU A 131 -9.22 4.81 8.20
N LYS A 132 -10.43 4.77 7.63
CA LYS A 132 -11.40 5.88 7.73
C LYS A 132 -11.88 6.15 9.16
N LYS A 133 -11.69 5.17 10.06
CA LYS A 133 -11.99 5.31 11.50
C LYS A 133 -10.94 6.12 12.23
N LEU A 134 -9.81 6.40 11.56
CA LEU A 134 -8.69 7.16 12.06
C LEU A 134 -8.72 8.56 11.42
N ASN A 135 -8.27 9.57 12.15
CA ASN A 135 -8.17 10.94 11.64
C ASN A 135 -6.89 11.10 10.79
N LEU A 136 -6.88 10.45 9.62
CA LEU A 136 -5.74 10.41 8.69
C LEU A 136 -6.03 11.23 7.44
N ASN A 137 -4.98 11.86 6.92
CA ASN A 137 -4.99 12.50 5.60
C ASN A 137 -4.50 11.51 4.54
N TYR A 138 -5.07 11.54 3.34
CA TYR A 138 -4.71 10.63 2.25
C TYR A 138 -4.09 11.37 1.08
N TYR A 139 -3.01 10.81 0.55
CA TYR A 139 -2.22 11.43 -0.50
C TYR A 139 -1.83 10.41 -1.56
N SER A 140 -1.50 10.95 -2.73
CA SER A 140 -0.70 10.28 -3.74
C SER A 140 0.46 11.21 -4.12
N TYR A 141 1.57 10.66 -4.64
CA TYR A 141 2.61 11.52 -5.26
C TYR A 141 2.29 11.84 -6.73
N ARG A 142 1.32 11.10 -7.32
CA ARG A 142 0.84 11.23 -8.69
C ARG A 142 -0.40 10.37 -8.89
N VAL A 143 -1.41 10.90 -9.57
CA VAL A 143 -2.53 10.11 -10.11
C VAL A 143 -2.24 9.76 -11.58
N ASN A 144 -2.45 8.50 -11.97
CA ASN A 144 -2.26 8.06 -13.35
C ASN A 144 -3.49 8.35 -14.23
N ASN A 145 -3.40 8.04 -15.53
CA ASN A 145 -4.47 8.36 -16.48
C ASN A 145 -5.78 7.59 -16.20
N SER A 146 -5.69 6.47 -15.49
CA SER A 146 -6.83 5.64 -15.06
C SER A 146 -7.50 6.16 -13.79
N GLY A 147 -6.95 7.22 -13.16
CA GLY A 147 -7.44 7.77 -11.90
C GLY A 147 -6.91 7.07 -10.65
N ASN A 148 -5.96 6.15 -10.79
CA ASN A 148 -5.38 5.40 -9.66
C ASN A 148 -4.15 6.14 -9.11
N PRO A 149 -3.89 6.07 -7.78
CA PRO A 149 -2.63 6.54 -7.23
C PRO A 149 -1.48 5.71 -7.82
N SER A 150 -0.54 6.40 -8.45
CA SER A 150 0.54 5.76 -9.23
C SER A 150 1.39 4.87 -8.34
N HIS A 151 1.86 3.74 -8.87
CA HIS A 151 2.84 2.92 -8.17
C HIS A 151 4.24 3.56 -8.26
N PRO A 152 4.99 3.77 -7.16
CA PRO A 152 6.36 4.31 -7.17
C PRO A 152 7.42 3.35 -7.72
N SER A 153 7.13 2.66 -8.84
CA SER A 153 8.11 1.78 -9.47
C SER A 153 9.26 2.59 -10.07
N PRO A 154 10.47 2.00 -10.17
CA PRO A 154 11.60 2.66 -10.81
C PRO A 154 11.29 3.13 -12.23
N MET A 155 10.51 2.35 -12.99
CA MET A 155 10.08 2.72 -14.34
C MET A 155 9.26 4.01 -14.35
N VAL A 156 8.25 4.11 -13.47
CA VAL A 156 7.40 5.31 -13.40
C VAL A 156 8.21 6.52 -12.95
N ILE A 157 9.02 6.37 -11.90
CA ILE A 157 9.84 7.46 -11.37
C ILE A 157 10.82 7.97 -12.43
N ASN A 158 11.59 7.08 -13.06
CA ASN A 158 12.61 7.46 -14.03
C ASN A 158 12.03 8.05 -15.33
N THR A 159 10.80 7.69 -15.69
CA THR A 159 10.15 8.20 -16.91
C THR A 159 9.45 9.54 -16.67
N LYS A 160 8.97 9.79 -15.45
CA LYS A 160 8.13 10.97 -15.14
C LYS A 160 8.88 12.07 -14.40
N PHE A 161 10.00 11.76 -13.75
CA PHE A 161 10.73 12.68 -12.89
C PHE A 161 12.23 12.63 -13.18
N LYS A 162 12.89 13.77 -13.06
CA LYS A 162 14.35 13.84 -12.99
C LYS A 162 14.80 13.43 -11.61
N ARG A 163 16.07 13.03 -11.49
CA ARG A 163 16.68 12.68 -10.20
C ARG A 163 16.67 13.83 -9.19
N THR A 164 16.73 15.07 -9.67
CA THR A 164 16.72 16.29 -8.85
C THR A 164 15.33 16.74 -8.41
N ASP A 165 14.27 16.17 -9.00
CA ASP A 165 12.91 16.59 -8.69
C ASP A 165 12.52 16.07 -7.30
N LYS A 166 11.77 16.88 -6.54
CA LYS A 166 11.11 16.40 -5.33
C LYS A 166 9.81 15.71 -5.69
N LEU A 167 9.54 14.57 -5.07
CA LEU A 167 8.30 13.82 -5.24
C LEU A 167 7.27 14.29 -4.21
N MET A 168 6.58 15.39 -4.50
CA MET A 168 5.64 16.01 -3.55
C MET A 168 4.33 15.24 -3.43
N LEU A 169 3.78 15.16 -2.22
CA LEU A 169 2.44 14.64 -1.96
C LEU A 169 1.38 15.63 -2.46
N SER A 170 0.30 15.07 -3.01
CA SER A 170 -0.93 15.78 -3.37
C SER A 170 -2.10 15.05 -2.75
N GLU A 171 -3.09 15.80 -2.24
CA GLU A 171 -4.28 15.22 -1.62
C GLU A 171 -4.96 14.23 -2.57
N PHE A 172 -5.46 13.13 -1.99
CA PHE A 172 -6.19 12.10 -2.71
C PHE A 172 -7.49 11.81 -1.98
N ASP A 173 -8.62 11.99 -2.67
CA ASP A 173 -9.94 11.69 -2.13
C ASP A 173 -10.16 10.17 -2.08
N PHE A 174 -9.65 9.56 -1.01
CA PHE A 174 -9.73 8.11 -0.82
C PHE A 174 -11.16 7.63 -0.57
N ASP A 175 -12.00 8.48 0.04
CA ASP A 175 -13.41 8.18 0.31
C ASP A 175 -14.20 7.99 -0.98
N SER A 176 -14.16 8.98 -1.88
CA SER A 176 -14.82 8.88 -3.19
C SER A 176 -14.25 7.73 -4.02
N TYR A 177 -12.92 7.54 -3.99
CA TYR A 177 -12.26 6.46 -4.71
C TYR A 177 -12.73 5.07 -4.22
N ALA A 178 -12.74 4.84 -2.89
CA ALA A 178 -13.16 3.58 -2.31
C ALA A 178 -14.65 3.30 -2.51
N LYS A 179 -15.51 4.33 -2.45
CA LYS A 179 -16.94 4.21 -2.75
C LYS A 179 -17.20 3.82 -4.20
N LYS A 180 -16.49 4.44 -5.16
CA LYS A 180 -16.56 4.06 -6.57
C LYS A 180 -16.14 2.60 -6.76
N LEU A 181 -15.03 2.20 -6.15
CA LEU A 181 -14.53 0.83 -6.23
C LEU A 181 -15.51 -0.20 -5.64
N LYS A 182 -16.16 0.13 -4.51
CA LYS A 182 -17.23 -0.69 -3.93
C LYS A 182 -18.40 -0.85 -4.89
N ALA A 183 -18.81 0.22 -5.57
CA ALA A 183 -19.89 0.15 -6.56
C ALA A 183 -19.51 -0.71 -7.77
N GLU A 184 -18.30 -0.58 -8.29
CA GLU A 184 -17.76 -1.44 -9.36
C GLU A 184 -17.78 -2.92 -8.96
N LEU A 185 -17.29 -3.23 -7.76
CA LEU A 185 -17.30 -4.60 -7.24
C LEU A 185 -18.73 -5.17 -7.13
N LYS A 186 -19.73 -4.37 -6.73
CA LYS A 186 -21.14 -4.81 -6.62
C LYS A 186 -21.70 -5.19 -7.99
N MET A 187 -21.33 -4.43 -9.02
CA MET A 187 -21.74 -4.68 -10.40
C MET A 187 -21.07 -5.94 -10.99
N MET A 188 -19.82 -6.20 -10.61
CA MET A 188 -19.08 -7.38 -11.09
C MET A 188 -19.53 -8.69 -10.45
N SER A 189 -20.07 -8.66 -9.23
CA SER A 189 -20.25 -9.88 -8.44
C SER A 189 -21.65 -10.51 -8.48
N ASN A 190 -22.73 -9.85 -8.95
CA ASN A 190 -24.13 -10.30 -8.72
C ASN A 190 -24.43 -10.71 -7.25
N ILE A 191 -23.57 -10.31 -6.29
CA ILE A 191 -23.52 -10.78 -4.91
C ILE A 191 -23.22 -9.58 -4.01
N SER A 192 -23.94 -9.50 -2.89
CA SER A 192 -23.75 -8.50 -1.83
C SER A 192 -22.31 -8.48 -1.31
N ILE A 193 -21.63 -7.34 -1.45
CA ILE A 193 -20.34 -7.05 -0.78
C ILE A 193 -20.47 -7.06 0.75
N GLU A 194 -21.70 -7.05 1.26
CA GLU A 194 -21.99 -7.03 2.69
C GLU A 194 -22.02 -8.43 3.32
N GLU A 195 -21.96 -9.53 2.54
CA GLU A 195 -22.06 -10.90 3.11
C GLU A 195 -21.17 -11.96 2.44
N LYS A 196 -20.00 -11.60 1.90
CA LYS A 196 -19.02 -12.63 1.52
C LYS A 196 -17.64 -12.39 2.12
N GLU A 197 -17.44 -13.04 3.28
CA GLU A 197 -16.28 -13.93 3.40
C GLU A 197 -16.13 -14.68 2.07
N PHE A 198 -14.94 -14.62 1.51
CA PHE A 198 -14.55 -15.10 0.18
C PHE A 198 -15.27 -16.41 -0.23
N VAL A 199 -15.76 -16.46 -1.48
CA VAL A 199 -16.28 -17.69 -2.10
C VAL A 199 -15.13 -18.66 -2.33
#